data_AF-A0A1X0FYY1-F1
#
_entry.id   AF-A0A1X0FYY1-F1
#
_cell.length_a   1.000
_cell.length_b   1.000
_cell.length_c   1.000
_cell.angle_alpha   90.00
_cell.angle_beta   90.00
_cell.angle_gamma   90.00
#
_symmetry.space_group_name_H-M   'P 1'
#
loop_
_entity.id
_entity.type
_entity.pdbx_description
1 polymer ?
#
loop_
_entity_poly.entity_id
_entity_poly.type
_entity_poly.pdbx_seq_one_letter_code
_entity_poly.pdbx_strand_id
1 'polypeptide(L)' 'MTSDDTVFRAFSDFGIDDLPAEATVSRRMVRRLEDIDNSTTPGPTTVAARAALASSVVAHAVVELESQLIALRKQLAQAK' A
#
# COMPACT_ATOMS: atom_id res chain seq x y z
N MET A 1 12.76 29.51 16.57
CA MET A 1 11.74 29.02 15.62
C MET A 1 12.13 27.60 15.25
N THR A 2 11.67 26.63 16.04
CA THR A 2 11.81 25.21 15.75
C THR A 2 10.75 24.88 14.71
N SER A 3 11.13 24.89 13.44
CA SER A 3 10.30 24.33 12.39
C SER A 3 10.18 22.84 12.68
N ASP A 4 9.09 22.46 13.35
CA ASP A 4 8.60 21.09 13.36
C ASP A 4 8.42 20.70 11.89
N ASP A 5 9.42 20.02 11.34
CA ASP A 5 9.22 19.13 10.22
C ASP A 5 8.20 18.11 10.71
N THR A 6 6.92 18.39 10.49
CA THR A 6 5.84 17.40 10.48
C THR A 6 6.21 16.38 9.41
N VAL A 7 7.09 15.45 9.78
CA VAL A 7 7.40 14.25 9.03
C VAL A 7 6.05 13.59 8.82
N PHE A 8 5.59 13.63 7.57
CA PHE A 8 4.35 12.99 7.17
C PHE A 8 4.47 11.50 7.49
N ARG A 9 3.84 11.07 8.58
CA ARG A 9 3.84 9.70 9.13
C ARG A 9 2.47 9.05 9.00
N ALA A 10 1.76 9.33 7.91
CA ALA A 10 0.37 8.91 7.74
C ALA A 10 0.21 7.38 7.64
N PHE A 11 1.23 6.66 7.18
CA PHE A 11 1.14 5.21 6.98
C PHE A 11 1.69 4.37 8.13
N SER A 12 2.49 4.97 9.04
CA SER A 12 2.91 4.33 10.28
C SER A 12 1.78 4.11 11.29
N ASP A 13 0.64 4.82 11.14
CA ASP A 13 -0.56 4.65 11.95
C ASP A 13 -1.58 3.69 11.31
N PHE A 14 -1.29 3.19 10.09
CA PHE A 14 -2.09 2.14 9.47
C PHE A 14 -1.79 0.85 10.23
N GLY A 15 -2.75 0.35 11.00
CA GLY A 15 -2.63 -0.91 11.75
C GLY A 15 -2.33 -2.08 10.82
N ILE A 16 -1.03 -2.37 10.64
CA ILE A 16 -0.54 -3.50 9.85
C ILE A 16 -1.04 -4.83 10.44
N ASP A 17 -1.43 -4.83 11.72
CA ASP A 17 -1.97 -5.97 12.46
C ASP A 17 -3.29 -6.52 11.91
N ASP A 18 -4.07 -5.73 11.15
CA ASP A 18 -5.33 -6.19 10.53
C ASP A 18 -5.15 -6.72 9.09
N LEU A 19 -3.96 -6.58 8.50
CA LEU A 19 -3.68 -7.14 7.18
C LEU A 19 -3.32 -8.62 7.35
N PRO A 20 -3.97 -9.55 6.64
CA PRO A 20 -3.56 -10.95 6.69
C PRO A 20 -2.11 -11.03 6.22
N ALA A 21 -1.21 -11.30 7.17
CA ALA A 21 0.24 -11.34 6.95
C ALA A 21 0.65 -12.32 5.84
N GLU A 22 -0.25 -13.24 5.48
CA GLU A 22 -0.08 -14.27 4.47
C GLU A 22 -0.33 -13.79 3.03
N ALA A 23 -1.00 -12.66 2.82
CA ALA A 23 -1.24 -12.12 1.49
C ALA A 23 0.02 -11.41 0.95
N THR A 24 0.71 -12.05 0.00
CA THR A 24 1.89 -11.50 -0.68
C THR A 24 1.65 -10.11 -1.29
N VAL A 25 0.42 -9.81 -1.70
CA VAL A 25 0.01 -8.48 -2.21
C VAL A 25 0.08 -7.44 -1.08
N SER A 26 -0.49 -7.75 0.09
CA SER A 26 -0.50 -6.87 1.26
C SER A 26 0.92 -6.53 1.73
N ARG A 27 1.81 -7.53 1.84
CA ARG A 27 3.22 -7.31 2.21
C ARG A 27 3.96 -6.40 1.22
N ARG A 28 3.69 -6.57 -0.08
CA ARG A 28 4.31 -5.76 -1.13
C ARG A 28 3.79 -4.33 -1.14
N MET A 29 2.49 -4.15 -0.87
CA MET A 29 1.86 -2.85 -0.72
C MET A 29 2.49 -2.09 0.45
N VAL A 30 2.55 -2.71 1.64
CA VAL A 30 3.14 -2.10 2.84
C VAL A 30 4.58 -1.67 2.61
N ARG A 31 5.42 -2.56 2.07
CA ARG A 31 6.82 -2.23 1.76
C ARG A 31 6.93 -1.02 0.81
N ARG A 32 6.06 -0.92 -0.19
CA ARG A 32 6.05 0.23 -1.11
C ARG A 32 5.60 1.52 -0.44
N LEU A 33 4.69 1.46 0.52
CA LEU A 33 4.27 2.62 1.30
C LEU A 33 5.40 3.08 2.23
N GLU A 34 6.08 2.15 2.89
CA GLU A 34 7.28 2.43 3.69
C GLU A 34 8.40 3.03 2.84
N ASP A 35 8.61 2.53 1.62
CA ASP A 35 9.58 3.10 0.67
C ASP A 35 9.20 4.54 0.28
N ILE A 36 7.91 4.86 0.13
CA ILE A 36 7.44 6.24 -0.16
C ILE A 36 7.70 7.17 1.02
N ASP A 37 7.50 6.70 2.25
CA ASP A 37 7.75 7.48 3.47
C ASP A 37 9.25 7.66 3.75
N ASN A 38 10.07 6.64 3.48
CA ASN A 38 11.50 6.61 3.79
C ASN A 38 12.42 6.99 2.62
N SER A 39 11.89 7.24 1.41
CA SER A 39 12.71 7.49 0.23
C SER A 39 13.62 8.72 0.40
N THR A 40 14.93 8.46 0.43
CA THR A 40 15.99 9.48 0.30
C THR A 40 16.28 9.83 -1.18
N THR A 41 15.67 9.12 -2.11
CA THR A 41 15.75 9.37 -3.56
C THR A 41 14.96 10.64 -3.90
N PRO A 42 15.40 11.50 -4.84
CA PRO A 42 14.62 12.66 -5.27
C PRO A 42 13.29 12.22 -5.87
N GLY A 43 12.25 12.22 -5.03
CA GLY A 43 10.88 11.90 -5.37
C GLY A 43 9.99 13.14 -5.20
N PRO A 44 8.67 12.98 -5.33
CA PRO A 44 7.75 14.07 -5.02
C PRO A 44 7.97 14.56 -3.59
N THR A 45 8.43 15.79 -3.47
CA THR A 45 8.76 16.42 -2.19
C THR A 45 7.53 16.95 -1.47
N THR A 46 6.43 17.17 -2.20
CA THR A 46 5.17 17.66 -1.63
C THR A 46 4.37 16.53 -1.02
N VAL A 47 3.73 16.81 0.11
CA VAL A 47 2.83 15.88 0.81
C VAL A 47 1.73 15.36 -0.14
N ALA A 48 1.14 16.24 -0.95
CA ALA A 48 0.09 15.88 -1.88
C ALA A 48 0.54 14.85 -2.94
N ALA A 49 1.76 14.99 -3.45
CA ALA A 49 2.27 14.07 -4.45
C ALA A 49 2.71 12.72 -3.85
N ARG A 50 3.19 12.69 -2.59
CA ARG A 50 3.38 11.42 -1.84
C ARG A 50 2.06 10.70 -1.58
N ALA A 51 1.03 11.43 -1.16
CA ALA A 51 -0.31 10.86 -0.95
C ALA A 51 -0.91 10.29 -2.24
N ALA A 52 -0.71 10.95 -3.39
CA ALA A 52 -1.15 10.45 -4.70
C ALA A 52 -0.42 9.15 -5.12
N LEU A 53 0.88 9.06 -4.85
CA LEU A 53 1.65 7.83 -5.09
C LEU A 53 1.19 6.68 -4.17
N ALA A 54 1.02 6.95 -2.89
CA ALA A 54 0.51 5.96 -1.93
C ALA A 54 -0.88 5.47 -2.32
N SER A 55 -1.78 6.39 -2.72
CA SER A 55 -3.12 6.05 -3.21
C SER A 55 -3.05 5.15 -4.45
N SER A 56 -2.10 5.40 -5.35
CA SER A 56 -1.87 4.59 -6.56
C SER A 56 -1.36 3.18 -6.21
N VAL A 57 -0.49 3.06 -5.21
CA VAL A 57 0.00 1.77 -4.69
C VAL A 57 -1.15 0.95 -4.10
N VAL A 58 -2.00 1.57 -3.27
CA VAL A 58 -3.18 0.91 -2.68
C VAL A 58 -4.17 0.50 -3.77
N ALA A 59 -4.48 1.38 -4.72
CA ALA A 59 -5.39 1.07 -5.82
C ALA A 59 -4.91 -0.14 -6.64
N HIS A 60 -3.60 -0.23 -6.92
CA HIS A 60 -3.03 -1.38 -7.61
C HIS A 60 -3.19 -2.69 -6.82
N ALA A 61 -2.93 -2.63 -5.50
CA ALA A 61 -3.09 -3.79 -4.63
C ALA A 61 -4.54 -4.29 -4.58
N VAL A 62 -5.52 -3.38 -4.55
CA VAL A 62 -6.95 -3.73 -4.58
C VAL A 62 -7.31 -4.46 -5.86
N VAL A 63 -6.91 -3.94 -7.02
CA VAL A 63 -7.19 -4.57 -8.32
C VAL A 63 -6.55 -5.97 -8.43
N GLU A 64 -5.33 -6.13 -7.90
CA GLU A 64 -4.66 -7.43 -7.86
C GLU A 64 -5.44 -8.44 -7.00
N LEU A 65 -5.89 -8.03 -5.81
CA LEU A 65 -6.68 -8.87 -4.90
C LEU A 65 -8.04 -9.26 -5.51
N GLU A 66 -8.73 -8.31 -6.14
CA GLU A 66 -10.01 -8.57 -6.83
C GLU A 66 -9.82 -9.58 -7.96
N SER A 67 -8.73 -9.44 -8.74
CA SER A 67 -8.40 -10.36 -9.83
C SER A 67 -8.14 -11.78 -9.31
N GLN A 68 -7.42 -11.93 -8.20
CA GLN A 68 -7.18 -13.21 -7.55
C GLN A 68 -8.49 -13.84 -7.03
N LEU A 69 -9.37 -13.04 -6.43
CA LEU A 69 -10.69 -13.50 -5.97
C LEU A 69 -11.55 -14.02 -7.13
N ILE A 70 -11.56 -13.32 -8.26
CA ILE A 70 -12.29 -13.76 -9.46
C ILE A 70 -11.72 -15.09 -9.97
N ALA A 71 -10.39 -15.24 -10.02
CA ALA A 71 -9.75 -16.47 -10.46
C ALA A 71 -10.08 -17.65 -9.54
N LEU A 72 -9.99 -17.46 -8.22
CA LEU A 72 -10.33 -18.49 -7.23
C LEU A 72 -11.81 -18.91 -7.32
N ARG A 73 -12.72 -17.94 -7.48
CA ARG A 73 -14.16 -18.24 -7.66
C ARG A 73 -14.41 -19.07 -8.91
N LYS A 74 -13.71 -18.80 -10.02
CA LYS A 74 -13.81 -19.59 -11.25
C LYS A 74 -13.30 -21.02 -11.04
N GLN A 75 -12.16 -21.19 -10.37
CA GLN A 75 -11.62 -22.51 -10.05
C GLN A 75 -12.57 -23.32 -9.16
N LEU A 76 -13.13 -22.69 -8.13
CA LEU A 76 -14.09 -23.34 -7.23
C LEU A 76 -15.39 -23.73 -7.95
N ALA A 77 -15.85 -22.93 -8.91
CA ALA A 77 -17.00 -23.26 -9.74
C ALA A 77 -16.73 -24.43 -10.70
N GLN A 78 -15.48 -24.63 -11.14
CA GLN A 78 -15.07 -25.74 -12.00
C GLN A 78 -14.76 -27.03 -11.23
N ALA A 79 -14.44 -26.91 -9.93
CA ALA A 79 -14.16 -28.04 -9.03
C ALA A 79 -15.42 -28.62 -8.38
N LYS A 80 -16.59 -28.00 -8.57
CA LYS A 80 -17.91 -28.51 -8.19
C LYS A 80 -18.58 -29.17 -9.38
#